data_AF-A0A1L7TJV8-F1
#
_entry.id   AF-A0A1L7TJV8-F1
#
_cell.length_a   1.000
_cell.length_b   1.000
_cell.length_c   1.000
_cell.angle_alpha   90.00
_cell.angle_beta   90.00
_cell.angle_gamma   90.00
#
_symmetry.space_group_name_H-M   'P 1'
#
loop_
_entity.id
_entity.type
_entity.pdbx_description
1 polymer ?
#
loop_
_entity_poly.entity_id
_entity_poly.type
_entity_poly.pdbx_seq_one_letter_code
_entity_poly.pdbx_strand_id
1 'polypeptide(L)'
;MMNGEIVKGDVDADGRVILYIIKADATSYINYIKPIILAEELKAPYVLSIIDTKDEWFYKIHPERYVPSLKDRDPETGQDVIVFEGTACLQYLADRSDNNGDWTGRTAAEKGAVLSWTAYQTAGLGATAKYWLYFLKGYPNRQEPVQLPRTIEKLHQNTTKQWDILNKRLTEPGQRYIALKDRPTLADLSYLPFAMPWMFNLFGVDIRDWPAVNEWAQRMLDRPAVKDVLERAPRFGHD
;
A
#
# COMPACT_ATOMS: atom_id res chain seq x y z
N MET A 1 -19.67 14.33 9.54
CA MET A 1 -18.79 13.26 10.05
C MET A 1 -17.37 13.55 9.56
N MET A 2 -16.35 13.29 10.37
CA MET A 2 -14.96 13.64 10.05
C MET A 2 -14.38 12.63 9.03
N ASN A 3 -13.53 13.09 8.10
CA ASN A 3 -12.83 12.19 7.19
C ASN A 3 -11.85 11.32 7.98
N GLY A 4 -11.80 10.02 7.70
CA GLY A 4 -10.92 9.09 8.43
C GLY A 4 -11.35 8.83 9.88
N GLU A 5 -12.65 8.98 10.18
CA GLU A 5 -13.28 8.47 11.40
C GLU A 5 -12.95 6.98 11.59
N ILE A 6 -12.67 6.58 12.84
CA ILE A 6 -12.32 5.20 13.19
C ILE A 6 -13.53 4.53 13.86
N VAL A 7 -13.97 3.43 13.29
CA VAL A 7 -15.04 2.56 13.81
C VAL A 7 -14.54 1.13 13.98
N LYS A 8 -15.41 0.21 14.43
CA LYS A 8 -15.06 -1.21 14.63
C LYS A 8 -16.08 -2.13 13.96
N GLY A 9 -15.61 -3.21 13.33
CA GLY A 9 -16.45 -4.26 12.75
C GLY A 9 -17.05 -3.93 11.38
N ASP A 10 -18.12 -4.63 11.01
CA ASP A 10 -18.84 -4.32 9.77
C ASP A 10 -19.88 -3.24 10.03
N VAL A 11 -19.76 -2.10 9.33
CA VAL A 11 -20.67 -0.95 9.47
C VAL A 11 -21.38 -0.70 8.15
N ASP A 12 -22.57 -0.10 8.20
CA ASP A 12 -23.30 0.27 6.99
C ASP A 12 -22.59 1.41 6.25
N ALA A 13 -22.59 1.34 4.91
CA ALA A 13 -22.04 2.41 4.08
C ALA A 13 -22.94 3.65 4.15
N ASP A 14 -22.36 4.79 4.50
CA ASP A 14 -23.04 6.09 4.63
C ASP A 14 -22.69 7.06 3.48
N GLY A 15 -22.26 6.50 2.35
CA GLY A 15 -21.75 7.24 1.19
C GLY A 15 -20.25 7.50 1.23
N ARG A 16 -19.56 7.14 2.32
CA ARG A 16 -18.10 7.07 2.42
C ARG A 16 -17.61 5.66 2.13
N VAL A 17 -16.40 5.56 1.57
CA VAL A 17 -15.72 4.28 1.42
C VAL A 17 -15.27 3.78 2.80
N ILE A 18 -15.65 2.56 3.16
CA ILE A 18 -15.19 1.90 4.38
C ILE A 18 -13.91 1.13 4.06
N LEU A 19 -12.79 1.55 4.62
CA LEU A 19 -11.51 0.85 4.55
C LEU A 19 -11.36 -0.05 5.77
N TYR A 20 -11.34 -1.37 5.55
CA TYR A 20 -11.09 -2.33 6.61
C TYR A 20 -9.59 -2.47 6.85
N ILE A 21 -9.22 -2.27 8.12
CA ILE A 21 -7.84 -2.37 8.62
C ILE A 21 -7.82 -3.23 9.88
N ILE A 22 -6.64 -3.63 10.32
CA ILE A 22 -6.45 -4.30 11.60
C ILE A 22 -5.75 -3.37 12.58
N LYS A 23 -5.77 -3.77 13.86
CA LYS A 23 -4.96 -3.12 14.89
C LYS A 23 -3.49 -3.09 14.44
N ALA A 24 -2.88 -1.91 14.52
CA ALA A 24 -1.50 -1.71 14.12
C ALA A 24 -0.55 -2.51 15.02
N ASP A 25 0.39 -3.22 14.41
CA ASP A 25 1.59 -3.75 15.05
C ASP A 25 2.82 -3.18 14.34
N ALA A 26 4.01 -3.71 14.64
CA ALA A 26 5.27 -3.24 14.05
C ALA A 26 5.24 -3.11 12.52
N THR A 27 4.46 -3.94 11.80
CA THR A 27 4.46 -3.98 10.34
C THR A 27 3.08 -4.15 9.70
N SER A 28 2.01 -4.37 10.47
CA SER A 28 0.69 -4.69 9.90
C SER A 28 0.13 -3.58 9.02
N TYR A 29 0.48 -2.32 9.30
CA TYR A 29 -0.02 -1.15 8.59
C TYR A 29 0.58 -0.88 7.22
N ILE A 30 1.72 -1.49 6.89
CA ILE A 30 2.49 -1.23 5.66
C ILE A 30 1.63 -1.36 4.40
N ASN A 31 0.70 -2.31 4.35
CA ASN A 31 -0.13 -2.50 3.16
C ASN A 31 -1.37 -1.61 3.16
N TYR A 32 -2.04 -1.43 4.30
CA TYR A 32 -3.29 -0.67 4.35
C TYR A 32 -3.08 0.85 4.42
N ILE A 33 -1.87 1.36 4.63
CA ILE A 33 -1.60 2.81 4.44
C ILE A 33 -1.77 3.26 2.99
N LYS A 34 -1.59 2.38 2.00
CA LYS A 34 -1.67 2.74 0.57
C LYS A 34 -3.02 3.39 0.21
N PRO A 35 -4.17 2.72 0.41
CA PRO A 35 -5.48 3.33 0.12
C PRO A 35 -5.81 4.52 1.03
N ILE A 36 -5.32 4.55 2.27
CA ILE A 36 -5.54 5.68 3.19
C ILE A 36 -4.83 6.94 2.68
N ILE A 37 -3.57 6.81 2.27
CA ILE A 37 -2.80 7.92 1.68
C ILE A 37 -3.51 8.41 0.42
N LEU A 38 -3.96 7.51 -0.46
CA LEU A 38 -4.68 7.93 -1.67
C LEU A 38 -5.98 8.68 -1.34
N ALA A 39 -6.74 8.21 -0.35
CA ALA A 39 -7.96 8.89 0.08
C ALA A 39 -7.68 10.31 0.58
N GLU A 40 -6.61 10.51 1.37
CA GLU A 40 -6.17 11.84 1.83
C GLU A 40 -5.68 12.73 0.67
N GLU A 41 -4.90 12.18 -0.27
CA GLU A 41 -4.42 12.88 -1.47
C GLU A 41 -5.56 13.36 -2.37
N LEU A 42 -6.59 12.52 -2.54
CA LEU A 42 -7.78 12.84 -3.33
C LEU A 42 -8.82 13.65 -2.56
N LYS A 43 -8.63 13.82 -1.24
CA LYS A 43 -9.67 14.32 -0.32
C LYS A 43 -10.97 13.52 -0.44
N ALA A 44 -10.83 12.22 -0.73
CA ALA A 44 -11.94 11.30 -0.85
C ALA A 44 -12.53 11.04 0.54
N PRO A 45 -13.87 10.98 0.66
CA PRO A 45 -14.52 10.71 1.93
C PRO A 45 -14.42 9.23 2.30
N TYR A 46 -13.86 8.92 3.47
CA TYR A 46 -13.63 7.55 3.92
C TYR A 46 -13.81 7.36 5.43
N VAL A 47 -14.00 6.10 5.83
CA VAL A 47 -14.03 5.60 7.21
C VAL A 47 -12.98 4.51 7.35
N LEU A 48 -12.29 4.47 8.48
CA LEU A 48 -11.43 3.35 8.86
C LEU A 48 -12.20 2.43 9.79
N SER A 49 -12.42 1.18 9.38
CA SER A 49 -12.98 0.18 10.28
C SER A 49 -11.92 -0.80 10.76
N ILE A 50 -11.74 -0.88 12.07
CA ILE A 50 -10.84 -1.84 12.70
C ILE A 50 -11.58 -3.15 12.90
N ILE A 51 -11.05 -4.24 12.35
CA ILE A 51 -11.65 -5.57 12.36
C ILE A 51 -10.77 -6.60 13.08
N ASP A 52 -11.39 -7.70 13.53
CA ASP A 52 -10.68 -8.94 13.82
C ASP A 52 -10.78 -9.86 12.59
N THR A 53 -9.63 -10.26 12.03
CA THR A 53 -9.59 -11.14 10.85
C THR A 53 -10.15 -12.53 11.12
N LYS A 54 -10.43 -12.88 12.38
CA LYS A 54 -11.06 -14.14 12.76
C LYS A 54 -12.58 -14.09 12.71
N ASP A 55 -13.19 -12.91 12.59
CA ASP A 55 -14.63 -12.79 12.49
C ASP A 55 -15.15 -13.46 11.21
N GLU A 56 -16.15 -14.33 11.35
CA GLU A 56 -16.69 -15.13 10.22
C GLU A 56 -17.35 -14.26 9.14
N TRP A 57 -17.94 -13.13 9.51
CA TRP A 57 -18.56 -12.21 8.54
C TRP A 57 -17.55 -11.69 7.51
N PHE A 58 -16.27 -11.60 7.87
CA PHE A 58 -15.24 -11.01 7.02
C PHE A 58 -14.92 -11.85 5.78
N TYR A 59 -15.31 -13.13 5.75
CA TYR A 59 -15.25 -13.94 4.53
C TYR A 59 -16.11 -13.37 3.38
N LYS A 60 -17.14 -12.60 3.70
CA LYS A 60 -17.94 -11.90 2.68
C LYS A 60 -17.14 -10.78 2.01
N ILE A 61 -16.15 -10.21 2.69
CA ILE A 61 -15.31 -9.12 2.20
C ILE A 61 -14.02 -9.65 1.54
N HIS A 62 -13.36 -10.63 2.16
CA HIS A 62 -12.09 -11.16 1.67
C HIS A 62 -12.02 -12.69 1.86
N PRO A 63 -11.73 -13.48 0.81
CA PRO A 63 -11.74 -14.94 0.89
C PRO A 63 -10.72 -15.52 1.89
N GLU A 64 -9.55 -14.89 2.02
CA GLU A 64 -8.53 -15.22 3.04
C GLU A 64 -8.54 -14.31 4.27
N ARG A 65 -9.52 -13.40 4.41
CA ARG A 65 -9.61 -12.46 5.54
C ARG A 65 -8.36 -11.57 5.73
N TYR A 66 -7.80 -11.03 4.64
CA TYR A 66 -6.72 -10.05 4.69
C TYR A 66 -7.19 -8.60 4.54
N VAL A 67 -6.32 -7.69 4.97
CA VAL A 67 -6.43 -6.24 4.79
C VAL A 67 -5.23 -5.70 4.00
N PRO A 68 -5.36 -4.57 3.29
CA PRO A 68 -6.58 -3.78 3.13
C PRO A 68 -7.63 -4.47 2.26
N SER A 69 -8.87 -4.25 2.62
CA SER A 69 -10.05 -4.44 1.79
C SER A 69 -10.99 -3.26 2.03
N LEU A 70 -11.96 -3.06 1.15
CA LEU A 70 -12.93 -1.98 1.27
C LEU A 70 -14.33 -2.43 0.93
N LYS A 71 -15.30 -1.70 1.50
CA LYS A 71 -16.70 -1.73 1.13
C LYS A 71 -17.14 -0.31 0.75
N ASP A 72 -17.89 -0.20 -0.33
CA ASP A 72 -18.59 1.04 -0.71
C ASP A 72 -20.03 0.68 -1.12
N ARG A 73 -20.85 1.71 -1.32
CA ARG A 73 -22.17 1.60 -1.94
C ARG A 73 -22.09 2.22 -3.33
N ASP A 74 -22.37 1.43 -4.36
CA ASP A 74 -22.45 1.95 -5.72
C ASP A 74 -23.57 3.02 -5.78
N PRO A 75 -23.26 4.27 -6.18
CA PRO A 75 -24.24 5.35 -6.17
C PRO A 75 -25.29 5.23 -7.29
N GLU A 76 -25.04 4.45 -8.34
CA GLU A 76 -25.95 4.26 -9.48
C GLU A 76 -26.90 3.07 -9.25
N THR A 77 -26.36 1.95 -8.79
CA THR A 77 -27.11 0.69 -8.61
C THR A 77 -27.60 0.50 -7.18
N GLY A 78 -27.00 1.19 -6.21
CA GLY A 78 -27.28 1.01 -4.79
C GLY A 78 -26.82 -0.35 -4.25
N GLN A 79 -25.98 -1.10 -4.98
CA GLN A 79 -25.42 -2.38 -4.54
C GLN A 79 -24.16 -2.18 -3.69
N ASP A 80 -23.89 -3.14 -2.82
CA ASP A 80 -22.62 -3.17 -2.09
C ASP A 80 -21.48 -3.50 -3.06
N VAL A 81 -20.42 -2.71 -3.00
CA VAL A 81 -19.17 -2.93 -3.72
C VAL A 81 -18.13 -3.43 -2.73
N ILE A 82 -17.53 -4.58 -3.03
CA ILE A 82 -16.50 -5.20 -2.21
C ILE A 82 -15.23 -5.29 -3.05
N VAL A 83 -14.15 -4.69 -2.55
CA VAL A 83 -12.83 -4.73 -3.22
C VAL A 83 -11.78 -5.19 -2.23
N PHE A 84 -11.01 -6.20 -2.60
CA PHE A 84 -9.88 -6.72 -1.85
C PHE A 84 -8.62 -6.67 -2.72
N GLU A 85 -7.45 -6.83 -2.09
CA GLU A 85 -6.12 -6.49 -2.63
C GLU A 85 -5.80 -5.00 -2.61
N GLY A 86 -4.63 -4.64 -2.07
CA GLY A 86 -4.25 -3.24 -1.87
C GLY A 86 -4.14 -2.44 -3.16
N THR A 87 -3.68 -3.04 -4.26
CA THR A 87 -3.63 -2.34 -5.56
C THR A 87 -4.99 -2.21 -6.23
N ALA A 88 -5.90 -3.17 -6.01
CA ALA A 88 -7.27 -3.03 -6.47
C ALA A 88 -8.02 -1.96 -5.66
N CYS A 89 -7.79 -1.89 -4.35
CA CYS A 89 -8.30 -0.81 -3.50
C CYS A 89 -7.83 0.58 -3.97
N LEU A 90 -6.54 0.71 -4.33
CA LEU A 90 -6.00 1.93 -4.93
C LEU A 90 -6.71 2.30 -6.24
N GLN A 91 -6.85 1.32 -7.16
CA GLN A 91 -7.51 1.55 -8.44
C GLN A 91 -8.97 1.97 -8.25
N TYR A 92 -9.72 1.28 -7.39
CA TYR A 92 -11.12 1.59 -7.11
C TYR A 92 -11.29 3.00 -6.52
N LEU A 93 -10.49 3.37 -5.51
CA LEU A 93 -10.53 4.71 -4.93
C LEU A 93 -10.23 5.80 -5.97
N ALA A 94 -9.30 5.53 -6.89
CA ALA A 94 -9.03 6.45 -7.97
C ALA A 94 -10.19 6.53 -8.97
N ASP A 95 -10.77 5.41 -9.40
CA ASP A 95 -11.95 5.43 -10.27
C ASP A 95 -13.14 6.16 -9.61
N ARG A 96 -13.23 6.10 -8.28
CA ARG A 96 -14.28 6.75 -7.48
C ARG A 96 -14.07 8.26 -7.26
N SER A 97 -12.83 8.76 -7.29
CA SER A 97 -12.48 10.11 -6.80
C SER A 97 -11.40 10.87 -7.58
N ASP A 98 -10.61 10.21 -8.43
CA ASP A 98 -9.58 10.81 -9.30
C ASP A 98 -10.17 11.25 -10.66
N ASN A 99 -11.12 12.18 -10.64
CA ASN A 99 -11.85 12.62 -11.84
C ASN A 99 -10.95 13.21 -12.95
N ASN A 100 -9.75 13.68 -12.59
CA ASN A 100 -8.81 14.32 -13.52
C ASN A 100 -7.76 13.35 -14.09
N GLY A 101 -7.74 12.09 -13.63
CA GLY A 101 -6.70 11.13 -14.00
C GLY A 101 -5.31 11.53 -13.53
N ASP A 102 -5.21 12.24 -12.39
CA ASP A 102 -3.94 12.70 -11.84
C ASP A 102 -3.11 11.53 -11.31
N TRP A 103 -3.77 10.53 -10.72
CA TRP A 103 -3.17 9.33 -10.15
C TRP A 103 -3.23 8.11 -11.07
N THR A 104 -4.22 8.05 -11.97
CA THR A 104 -4.40 6.92 -12.91
C THR A 104 -3.86 7.18 -14.31
N GLY A 105 -3.64 8.45 -14.68
CA GLY A 105 -3.23 8.86 -16.02
C GLY A 105 -4.41 9.35 -16.87
N ARG A 106 -4.10 10.29 -17.76
CA ARG A 106 -5.07 11.06 -18.58
C ARG A 106 -5.21 10.53 -20.00
N THR A 107 -4.24 9.74 -20.46
CA THR A 107 -4.22 9.15 -21.80
C THR A 107 -4.06 7.63 -21.71
N ALA A 108 -4.34 6.91 -22.79
CA ALA A 108 -4.12 5.47 -22.86
C ALA A 108 -2.66 5.09 -22.54
N ALA A 109 -1.70 5.89 -23.00
CA ALA A 109 -0.28 5.67 -22.73
C ALA A 109 0.06 5.85 -21.25
N GLU A 110 -0.43 6.91 -20.61
CA GLU A 110 -0.21 7.14 -19.19
C GLU A 110 -0.86 6.05 -18.35
N LYS A 111 -2.13 5.72 -18.62
CA LYS A 111 -2.87 4.65 -17.92
C LYS A 111 -2.15 3.30 -18.05
N GLY A 112 -1.68 2.97 -19.25
CA GLY A 112 -0.89 1.77 -19.49
C GLY A 112 0.40 1.74 -18.68
N ALA A 113 1.12 2.87 -18.58
CA ALA A 113 2.33 2.96 -17.77
C ALA A 113 2.03 2.80 -16.26
N VAL A 114 1.01 3.50 -15.73
CA VAL A 114 0.62 3.39 -14.32
C VAL A 114 0.23 1.95 -13.98
N LEU A 115 -0.64 1.33 -14.79
CA LEU A 115 -1.06 -0.05 -14.60
C LEU A 115 0.12 -1.02 -14.65
N SER A 116 1.02 -0.88 -15.64
CA SER A 116 2.17 -1.77 -15.80
C SER A 116 3.07 -1.76 -14.56
N TRP A 117 3.44 -0.58 -14.07
CA TRP A 117 4.30 -0.46 -12.89
C TRP A 117 3.58 -0.90 -11.61
N THR A 118 2.29 -0.61 -11.48
CA THR A 118 1.49 -1.06 -10.32
C THR A 118 1.37 -2.59 -10.29
N ALA A 119 1.07 -3.22 -11.43
CA ALA A 119 1.01 -4.68 -11.53
C ALA A 119 2.38 -5.33 -11.31
N TYR A 120 3.46 -4.71 -11.81
CA TYR A 120 4.83 -5.17 -11.57
C TYR A 120 5.21 -5.08 -10.08
N GLN A 121 4.73 -4.07 -9.36
CA GLN A 121 4.88 -3.97 -7.90
C GLN A 121 4.22 -5.15 -7.19
N THR A 122 2.94 -5.41 -7.50
CA THR A 122 2.14 -6.46 -6.86
C THR A 122 2.76 -7.84 -7.07
N ALA A 123 3.11 -8.18 -8.30
CA ALA A 123 3.65 -9.49 -8.65
C ALA A 123 5.16 -9.65 -8.34
N GLY A 124 5.89 -8.54 -8.21
CA GLY A 124 7.35 -8.53 -8.01
C GLY A 124 7.73 -8.14 -6.59
N LEU A 125 8.11 -6.87 -6.41
CA LEU A 125 8.68 -6.36 -5.16
C LEU A 125 7.77 -6.62 -3.95
N GLY A 126 6.47 -6.36 -4.06
CA GLY A 126 5.52 -6.49 -2.94
C GLY A 126 5.45 -7.91 -2.40
N ALA A 127 5.21 -8.87 -3.28
CA ALA A 127 5.17 -10.29 -2.91
C ALA A 127 6.51 -10.77 -2.35
N THR A 128 7.61 -10.47 -3.05
CA THR A 128 8.96 -10.94 -2.67
C THR A 128 9.40 -10.38 -1.33
N ALA A 129 9.25 -9.06 -1.11
CA ALA A 129 9.61 -8.41 0.14
C ALA A 129 8.74 -8.88 1.32
N LYS A 130 7.43 -9.13 1.10
CA LYS A 130 6.55 -9.68 2.14
C LYS A 130 7.00 -11.07 2.59
N TYR A 131 7.35 -11.96 1.65
CA TYR A 131 7.90 -13.26 2.02
C TYR A 131 9.27 -13.16 2.67
N TRP A 132 10.13 -12.26 2.19
CA TRP A 132 11.42 -12.03 2.84
C TRP A 132 11.24 -11.63 4.30
N LEU A 133 10.36 -10.66 4.57
CA LEU A 133 10.06 -10.21 5.93
C LEU A 133 9.50 -11.35 6.80
N TYR A 134 8.61 -12.17 6.23
CA TYR A 134 8.07 -13.35 6.91
C TYR A 134 9.18 -14.32 7.34
N PHE A 135 10.06 -14.74 6.43
CA PHE A 135 11.15 -15.66 6.77
C PHE A 135 12.24 -15.02 7.65
N LEU A 136 12.45 -13.71 7.55
CA LEU A 136 13.44 -12.99 8.34
C LEU A 136 13.00 -12.83 9.81
N LYS A 137 11.70 -12.60 10.06
CA LYS A 137 11.20 -12.16 11.38
C LYS A 137 10.10 -13.00 12.01
N GLY A 138 9.39 -13.84 11.25
CA GLY A 138 8.13 -14.42 11.71
C GLY A 138 7.79 -15.82 11.22
N TYR A 139 8.71 -16.54 10.60
CA TYR A 139 8.50 -17.94 10.23
C TYR A 139 8.80 -18.85 11.43
N PRO A 140 7.99 -19.88 11.73
CA PRO A 140 6.65 -20.09 11.19
C PRO A 140 5.63 -19.12 11.81
N ASN A 141 5.94 -18.61 13.01
CA ASN A 141 5.22 -17.56 13.71
C ASN A 141 6.22 -16.58 14.38
N ARG A 142 5.73 -15.43 14.87
CA ARG A 142 6.56 -14.39 15.49
C ARG A 142 6.99 -14.70 16.93
N GLN A 143 6.29 -15.60 17.61
CA GLN A 143 6.57 -15.96 18.99
C GLN A 143 7.78 -16.89 19.10
N GLU A 144 7.94 -17.80 18.14
CA GLU A 144 9.00 -18.81 18.10
C GLU A 144 9.64 -18.85 16.70
N PRO A 145 10.39 -17.81 16.30
CA PRO A 145 10.92 -17.71 14.96
C PRO A 145 12.06 -18.72 14.71
N VAL A 146 12.00 -19.36 13.54
CA VAL A 146 13.01 -20.28 13.01
C VAL A 146 13.69 -19.63 11.81
N GLN A 147 15.02 -19.59 11.82
CA GLN A 147 15.81 -19.01 10.74
C GLN A 147 16.09 -20.06 9.65
N LEU A 148 15.86 -19.67 8.38
CA LEU A 148 16.18 -20.47 7.20
C LEU A 148 17.21 -19.72 6.33
N PRO A 149 18.51 -19.78 6.64
CA PRO A 149 19.50 -18.86 6.07
C PRO A 149 19.55 -18.83 4.54
N ARG A 150 19.47 -20.00 3.89
CA ARG A 150 19.48 -20.09 2.41
C ARG A 150 18.22 -19.47 1.78
N THR A 151 17.06 -19.63 2.43
CA THR A 151 15.80 -19.02 1.98
C THR A 151 15.85 -17.51 2.13
N ILE A 152 16.32 -17.03 3.29
CA ILE A 152 16.48 -15.60 3.58
C ILE A 152 17.45 -14.96 2.58
N GLU A 153 18.60 -15.58 2.33
CA GLU A 153 19.59 -15.08 1.38
C GLU A 153 19.01 -15.01 -0.04
N LYS A 154 18.24 -16.03 -0.47
CA LYS A 154 17.61 -16.01 -1.79
C LYS A 154 16.58 -14.89 -1.92
N LEU A 155 15.79 -14.64 -0.88
CA LEU A 155 14.78 -13.59 -0.86
C LEU A 155 15.41 -12.19 -0.77
N HIS A 156 16.52 -12.05 -0.05
CA HIS A 156 17.36 -10.86 -0.05
C HIS A 156 17.82 -10.52 -1.48
N GLN A 157 18.48 -11.46 -2.17
CA GLN A 157 18.95 -11.28 -3.55
C GLN A 157 17.83 -10.92 -4.53
N ASN A 158 16.66 -11.56 -4.39
CA ASN A 158 15.53 -11.29 -5.26
C ASN A 158 14.93 -9.91 -5.01
N THR A 159 14.88 -9.46 -3.75
CA THR A 159 14.33 -8.15 -3.36
C THR A 159 15.28 -7.02 -3.77
N THR A 160 16.58 -7.16 -3.51
CA THR A 160 17.58 -6.16 -3.89
C THR A 160 17.64 -5.96 -5.40
N LYS A 161 17.50 -7.04 -6.19
CA LYS A 161 17.35 -6.95 -7.65
C LYS A 161 16.14 -6.11 -8.08
N GLN A 162 15.03 -6.14 -7.34
CA GLN A 162 13.87 -5.29 -7.62
C GLN A 162 14.16 -3.82 -7.30
N TRP A 163 14.90 -3.54 -6.23
CA TRP A 163 15.38 -2.19 -5.92
C TRP A 163 16.40 -1.69 -6.95
N ASP A 164 17.25 -2.55 -7.52
CA ASP A 164 18.15 -2.18 -8.64
C ASP A 164 17.36 -1.71 -9.86
N ILE A 165 16.29 -2.43 -10.21
CA ILE A 165 15.40 -2.07 -11.33
C ILE A 165 14.71 -0.74 -11.05
N LEU A 166 14.18 -0.56 -9.84
CA LEU A 166 13.54 0.68 -9.43
C LEU A 166 14.51 1.87 -9.45
N ASN A 167 15.73 1.68 -8.95
CA ASN A 167 16.77 2.71 -8.96
C ASN A 167 17.16 3.07 -10.39
N LYS A 168 17.35 2.09 -11.27
CA LYS A 168 17.62 2.34 -12.70
C LYS A 168 16.47 3.08 -13.37
N ARG A 169 15.22 2.76 -13.03
CA ARG A 169 14.05 3.48 -13.55
C ARG A 169 14.12 4.96 -13.15
N LEU A 170 14.36 5.24 -11.87
CA LEU A 170 14.39 6.60 -11.33
C LEU A 170 15.62 7.43 -11.74
N THR A 171 16.65 6.82 -12.35
CA THR A 171 17.79 7.54 -12.93
C THR A 171 17.58 7.94 -14.40
N GLU A 172 16.48 7.53 -15.03
CA GLU A 172 16.16 7.95 -16.39
C GLU A 172 15.99 9.48 -16.47
N PRO A 173 16.38 10.14 -17.59
CA PRO A 173 16.31 11.59 -17.72
C PRO A 173 14.92 12.17 -17.45
N GLY A 174 14.83 13.00 -16.41
CA GLY A 174 13.61 13.67 -15.96
C GLY A 174 12.63 12.77 -15.18
N GLN A 175 13.00 11.53 -14.85
CA GLN A 175 12.13 10.57 -14.18
C GLN A 175 12.09 10.80 -12.67
N ARG A 176 11.17 11.66 -12.19
CA ARG A 176 11.03 11.97 -10.75
C ARG A 176 10.13 10.98 -10.00
N TYR A 177 9.29 10.24 -10.71
CA TYR A 177 8.32 9.27 -10.16
C TYR A 177 8.34 7.98 -10.97
N ILE A 178 7.69 6.92 -10.51
CA ILE A 178 7.89 5.57 -11.05
C ILE A 178 7.29 5.42 -12.45
N ALA A 179 5.99 5.66 -12.57
CA ALA A 179 5.27 5.45 -13.83
C ALA A 179 5.42 6.65 -14.77
N LEU A 180 5.09 7.85 -14.27
CA LEU A 180 5.17 9.11 -14.99
C LEU A 180 6.37 9.92 -14.51
N LYS A 181 6.84 10.85 -15.34
CA LYS A 181 8.07 11.60 -15.06
C LYS A 181 7.89 12.68 -14.00
N ASP A 182 6.76 13.35 -14.03
CA ASP A 182 6.53 14.65 -13.41
C ASP A 182 5.66 14.61 -12.15
N ARG A 183 4.86 13.56 -11.96
CA ARG A 183 3.91 13.42 -10.83
C ARG A 183 3.82 11.97 -10.32
N PRO A 184 3.50 11.78 -9.02
CA PRO A 184 3.27 10.44 -8.48
C PRO A 184 1.95 9.87 -9.01
N THR A 185 1.87 8.55 -9.03
CA THR A 185 0.67 7.80 -9.43
C THR A 185 0.39 6.66 -8.46
N LEU A 186 -0.60 5.82 -8.78
CA LEU A 186 -0.86 4.58 -8.03
C LEU A 186 0.39 3.68 -7.96
N ALA A 187 1.28 3.76 -8.95
CA ALA A 187 2.55 3.06 -8.92
C ALA A 187 3.38 3.53 -7.71
N ASP A 188 3.58 4.83 -7.54
CA ASP A 188 4.39 5.37 -6.43
C ASP A 188 3.84 4.96 -5.05
N LEU A 189 2.52 5.02 -4.85
CA LEU A 189 1.89 4.57 -3.60
C LEU A 189 2.02 3.06 -3.39
N SER A 190 1.97 2.27 -4.46
CA SER A 190 2.11 0.81 -4.34
C SER A 190 3.52 0.39 -3.92
N TYR A 191 4.56 1.09 -4.42
CA TYR A 191 5.96 0.81 -4.10
C TYR A 191 6.39 1.37 -2.73
N LEU A 192 5.90 2.55 -2.35
CA LEU A 192 6.38 3.31 -1.19
C LEU A 192 6.58 2.47 0.08
N PRO A 193 5.63 1.63 0.53
CA PRO A 193 5.78 0.92 1.78
C PRO A 193 6.91 -0.12 1.78
N PHE A 194 7.32 -0.58 0.59
CA PHE A 194 8.44 -1.51 0.41
C PHE A 194 9.72 -0.85 -0.09
N ALA A 195 9.73 0.48 -0.24
CA ALA A 195 10.82 1.23 -0.84
C ALA A 195 11.15 2.55 -0.10
N MET A 196 10.89 2.62 1.21
CA MET A 196 11.19 3.78 2.06
C MET A 196 12.29 3.47 3.10
N PRO A 197 13.03 4.47 3.62
CA PRO A 197 14.19 4.25 4.51
C PRO A 197 13.93 3.34 5.71
N TRP A 198 12.76 3.49 6.33
CA TRP A 198 12.36 2.64 7.46
C TRP A 198 12.27 1.15 7.06
N MET A 199 11.78 0.84 5.86
CA MET A 199 11.69 -0.54 5.37
C MET A 199 13.06 -1.13 5.08
N PHE A 200 13.96 -0.37 4.47
CA PHE A 200 15.34 -0.80 4.21
C PHE A 200 16.05 -1.14 5.52
N ASN A 201 15.91 -0.28 6.54
CA ASN A 201 16.45 -0.54 7.88
C ASN A 201 15.85 -1.81 8.49
N LEU A 202 14.53 -2.03 8.37
CA LEU A 202 13.87 -3.25 8.84
C LEU A 202 14.46 -4.52 8.22
N PHE A 203 14.87 -4.45 6.95
CA PHE A 203 15.55 -5.53 6.22
C PHE A 203 17.06 -5.64 6.50
N GLY A 204 17.64 -4.71 7.26
CA GLY A 204 19.09 -4.65 7.50
C GLY A 204 19.89 -4.24 6.27
N VAL A 205 19.29 -3.46 5.37
CA VAL A 205 19.90 -2.97 4.14
C VAL A 205 20.03 -1.45 4.18
N ASP A 206 21.07 -0.91 3.57
CA ASP A 206 21.28 0.54 3.46
C ASP A 206 20.64 1.09 2.18
N ILE A 207 19.63 1.95 2.34
CA ILE A 207 18.98 2.59 1.18
C ILE A 207 19.94 3.46 0.36
N ARG A 208 21.09 3.86 0.93
CA ARG A 208 22.12 4.65 0.23
C ARG A 208 22.76 3.89 -0.93
N ASP A 209 22.64 2.57 -0.98
CA ASP A 209 23.06 1.75 -2.13
C ASP A 209 22.12 1.98 -3.35
N TRP A 210 20.93 2.54 -3.14
CA TRP A 210 19.98 2.94 -4.19
C TRP A 210 19.64 4.44 -4.07
N PRO A 211 20.56 5.35 -4.44
CA PRO A 211 20.42 6.78 -4.19
C PRO A 211 19.17 7.40 -4.85
N ALA A 212 18.79 6.96 -6.06
CA ALA A 212 17.60 7.50 -6.73
C ALA A 212 16.31 7.02 -6.05
N VAL A 213 16.31 5.80 -5.50
CA VAL A 213 15.20 5.31 -4.66
C VAL A 213 15.12 6.13 -3.37
N ASN A 214 16.25 6.40 -2.72
CA ASN A 214 16.27 7.23 -1.51
C ASN A 214 15.70 8.63 -1.79
N GLU A 215 16.15 9.32 -2.84
CA GLU A 215 15.65 10.65 -3.20
C GLU A 215 14.15 10.65 -3.54
N TRP A 216 13.69 9.65 -4.29
CA TRP A 216 12.27 9.47 -4.57
C TRP A 216 11.47 9.20 -3.29
N ALA A 217 11.97 8.36 -2.39
CA ALA A 217 11.31 8.05 -1.14
C ALA A 217 11.19 9.30 -0.26
N GLN A 218 12.24 10.11 -0.12
CA GLN A 218 12.16 11.38 0.62
C GLN A 218 11.08 12.29 0.02
N ARG A 219 11.04 12.42 -1.32
CA ARG A 219 10.02 13.22 -2.01
C ARG A 219 8.59 12.73 -1.75
N MET A 220 8.39 11.41 -1.65
CA MET A 220 7.10 10.84 -1.29
C MET A 220 6.77 11.08 0.19
N LEU A 221 7.74 10.91 1.09
CA LEU A 221 7.57 11.12 2.53
C LEU A 221 7.31 12.59 2.91
N ASP A 222 7.80 13.53 2.11
CA ASP A 222 7.55 14.96 2.26
C ASP A 222 6.12 15.39 1.86
N ARG A 223 5.35 14.48 1.24
CA ARG A 223 3.95 14.79 0.89
C ARG A 223 3.09 14.87 2.15
N PRO A 224 2.25 15.91 2.31
CA PRO A 224 1.45 16.10 3.53
C PRO A 224 0.59 14.90 3.91
N ALA A 225 -0.12 14.30 2.95
CA ALA A 225 -0.95 13.12 3.18
C ALA A 225 -0.13 11.89 3.61
N VAL A 226 1.02 11.66 2.98
CA VAL A 226 1.93 10.56 3.35
C VAL A 226 2.42 10.73 4.78
N LYS A 227 2.88 11.94 5.13
CA LYS A 227 3.37 12.26 6.47
C LYS A 227 2.30 12.07 7.54
N ASP A 228 1.12 12.65 7.34
CA ASP A 228 -0.01 12.53 8.28
C ASP A 228 -0.39 11.07 8.52
N VAL A 229 -0.55 10.29 7.44
CA VAL A 229 -0.92 8.87 7.56
C VAL A 229 0.18 8.07 8.26
N LEU A 230 1.45 8.29 7.95
CA LEU A 230 2.55 7.58 8.62
C LEU A 230 2.68 7.94 10.10
N GLU A 231 2.31 9.16 10.50
CA GLU A 231 2.25 9.56 11.91
C GLU A 231 1.07 8.92 12.66
N ARG A 232 -0.08 8.72 11.98
CA ARG A 232 -1.29 8.13 12.57
C ARG A 232 -1.26 6.60 12.57
N ALA A 233 -0.72 5.98 11.52
CA ALA A 233 -0.87 4.55 11.25
C ALA A 233 -0.41 3.61 12.38
N PRO A 234 0.72 3.87 13.08
CA PRO A 234 1.14 3.04 14.21
C PRO A 234 0.15 3.04 15.39
N ARG A 235 -0.76 4.02 15.46
CA ARG A 235 -1.74 4.20 16.55
C ARG A 235 -3.11 3.60 16.25
N PHE A 236 -3.37 3.11 15.02
CA PHE A 236 -4.67 2.54 14.70
C PHE A 236 -5.01 1.31 15.57
N GLY A 237 -6.13 1.38 16.28
CA GLY A 237 -6.59 0.31 17.19
C GLY A 237 -5.89 0.27 18.54
N HIS A 238 -5.19 1.35 18.89
CA HIS A 238 -4.70 1.63 20.24
C HIS A 238 -5.47 2.82 20.81
N ASP A 239 -5.74 2.78 22.12
CA ASP A 239 -6.39 3.86 22.86
C ASP A 239 -5.41 5.03 23.11
#